data_AF-A0A7Y2JAQ0-F1
#
_entry.id   AF-A0A7Y2JAQ0-F1
#
_cell.length_a   1.000
_cell.length_b   1.000
_cell.length_c   1.000
_cell.angle_alpha   90.00
_cell.angle_beta   90.00
_cell.angle_gamma   90.00
#
_symmetry.space_group_name_H-M   'P 1'
#
loop_
_entity.id
_entity.type
_entity.pdbx_description
1 polymer ?
#
loop_
_entity_poly.entity_id
_entity_poly.type
_entity_poly.pdbx_seq_one_letter_code
_entity_poly.pdbx_strand_id
1 'polypeptide(L)'
;MKTTEKGHFFDDLAVKLRKAAVELEEFQGKADKGKAEVMDKYEDAKEKFKTIVEDAKTKIEAGQKKYEEVNTKLDELRVQLALGKAETKEAFLAQKKKILDALHELEVKIKTNEVLTRFYAFMLVEIEKFKVQLEILEPKFDKGKEYAKTSFEKGKKEFDEFIDKLNIKLGKKEESQWDHFQNEISEAFSHFKNAFSKP
;
A
#
# COMPACT_ATOMS: atom_id res chain seq x y z
N MET A 1 17.30 -17.35 -10.86
CA MET A 1 16.07 -18.06 -10.47
C MET A 1 15.59 -18.93 -11.62
N LYS A 2 15.26 -20.19 -11.33
CA LYS A 2 14.71 -21.12 -12.32
C LYS A 2 13.27 -20.71 -12.68
N THR A 3 12.82 -21.09 -13.86
CA THR A 3 11.50 -20.73 -14.43
C THR A 3 10.32 -21.09 -13.53
N THR A 4 10.49 -22.10 -12.66
CA THR A 4 9.51 -22.55 -11.66
C THR A 4 9.41 -21.60 -10.46
N GLU A 5 10.53 -21.04 -9.99
CA GLU A 5 10.56 -20.09 -8.86
C GLU A 5 9.94 -18.74 -9.23
N LYS A 6 10.08 -18.31 -10.50
CA LYS A 6 9.44 -17.09 -11.00
C LYS A 6 7.89 -17.21 -10.98
N GLY A 7 7.33 -18.39 -11.25
CA GLY A 7 5.87 -18.62 -11.21
C GLY A 7 5.28 -18.45 -9.80
N HIS A 8 5.89 -19.09 -8.80
CA HIS A 8 5.44 -18.99 -7.41
C HIS A 8 5.43 -17.56 -6.85
N PHE A 9 6.43 -16.75 -7.22
CA PHE A 9 6.50 -15.36 -6.77
C PHE A 9 5.29 -14.51 -7.24
N PHE A 10 4.88 -14.66 -8.50
CA PHE A 10 3.74 -13.92 -9.04
C PHE A 10 2.42 -14.40 -8.43
N ASP A 11 2.28 -15.70 -8.21
CA ASP A 11 1.11 -16.27 -7.51
C ASP A 11 1.01 -15.71 -6.08
N ASP A 12 2.11 -15.68 -5.33
CA ASP A 12 2.18 -15.11 -3.97
C ASP A 12 1.81 -13.62 -3.97
N LEU A 13 2.24 -12.89 -4.99
CA LEU A 13 1.98 -11.48 -5.15
C LEU A 13 0.51 -11.19 -5.48
N ALA A 14 -0.12 -12.02 -6.32
CA ALA A 14 -1.55 -11.97 -6.56
C ALA A 14 -2.38 -12.30 -5.31
N VAL A 15 -1.96 -13.31 -4.54
CA VAL A 15 -2.56 -13.62 -3.24
C VAL A 15 -2.45 -12.41 -2.30
N LYS A 16 -1.30 -11.74 -2.28
CA LYS A 16 -1.09 -10.53 -1.46
C LYS A 16 -1.99 -9.37 -1.89
N LEU A 17 -2.14 -9.13 -3.19
CA LEU A 17 -3.03 -8.09 -3.73
C LEU A 17 -4.49 -8.36 -3.35
N ARG A 18 -4.98 -9.58 -3.55
CA ARG A 18 -6.35 -9.97 -3.13
C ARG A 18 -6.56 -9.78 -1.64
N LYS A 19 -5.56 -10.16 -0.83
CA LYS A 19 -5.60 -9.95 0.62
C LYS A 19 -5.67 -8.45 0.97
N ALA A 20 -4.91 -7.60 0.27
CA ALA A 20 -4.96 -6.15 0.47
C ALA A 20 -6.36 -5.58 0.18
N ALA A 21 -7.04 -6.05 -0.88
CA ALA A 21 -8.40 -5.63 -1.17
C ALA A 21 -9.40 -6.00 -0.06
N VAL A 22 -9.31 -7.24 0.46
CA VAL A 22 -10.14 -7.69 1.59
C VAL A 22 -9.84 -6.89 2.87
N GLU A 23 -8.57 -6.65 3.17
CA GLU A 23 -8.18 -5.85 4.34
C GLU A 23 -8.68 -4.40 4.24
N LEU A 24 -8.69 -3.80 3.04
CA LEU A 24 -9.21 -2.46 2.80
C LEU A 24 -10.74 -2.38 2.91
N GLU A 25 -11.46 -3.41 2.48
CA GLU A 25 -12.90 -3.57 2.72
C GLU A 25 -13.24 -3.55 4.21
N GLU A 26 -12.57 -4.42 4.97
CA GLU A 26 -12.76 -4.48 6.42
C GLU A 26 -12.41 -3.16 7.10
N PHE A 27 -11.33 -2.51 6.64
CA PHE A 27 -10.89 -1.23 7.17
C PHE A 27 -11.94 -0.14 6.96
N GLN A 28 -12.53 -0.06 5.77
CA GLN A 28 -13.61 0.88 5.48
C GLN A 28 -14.82 0.64 6.39
N GLY A 29 -15.33 -0.58 6.44
CA GLY A 29 -16.52 -0.92 7.23
C GLY A 29 -16.32 -0.72 8.74
N LYS A 30 -15.08 -0.84 9.23
CA LYS A 30 -14.71 -0.47 10.62
C LYS A 30 -14.66 1.04 10.80
N ALA A 31 -14.12 1.78 9.83
CA ALA A 31 -14.01 3.24 9.92
C ALA A 31 -15.36 3.97 9.74
N ASP A 32 -16.43 3.31 9.28
CA ASP A 32 -17.78 3.90 9.16
C ASP A 32 -18.53 4.06 10.50
N LYS A 33 -17.96 3.55 11.61
CA LYS A 33 -18.64 3.44 12.91
C LYS A 33 -18.53 4.64 13.86
N GLY A 34 -17.83 5.73 13.48
CA GLY A 34 -17.91 7.04 14.16
C GLY A 34 -16.62 7.86 14.20
N LYS A 35 -16.70 9.16 14.54
CA LYS A 35 -15.55 10.10 14.49
C LYS A 35 -14.42 9.81 15.48
N ALA A 36 -14.73 9.44 16.72
CA ALA A 36 -13.73 9.10 17.72
C ALA A 36 -12.91 7.88 17.28
N GLU A 37 -13.52 6.98 16.51
CA GLU A 37 -12.84 5.80 15.97
C GLU A 37 -11.89 6.14 14.82
N VAL A 38 -12.04 7.26 14.10
CA VAL A 38 -11.19 7.59 12.94
C VAL A 38 -9.74 7.88 13.37
N MET A 39 -9.54 8.58 14.49
CA MET A 39 -8.20 8.86 15.02
C MET A 39 -7.53 7.60 15.54
N ASP A 40 -8.26 6.77 16.30
CA ASP A 40 -7.73 5.48 16.76
C ASP A 40 -7.39 4.56 15.58
N LYS A 41 -8.23 4.56 14.53
CA LYS A 41 -7.97 3.79 13.29
C LYS A 41 -6.77 4.30 12.52
N TYR A 42 -6.52 5.61 12.53
CA TYR A 42 -5.31 6.19 11.97
C TYR A 42 -4.06 5.71 12.72
N GLU A 43 -4.06 5.76 14.06
CA GLU A 43 -2.93 5.28 14.85
C GLU A 43 -2.74 3.75 14.73
N ASP A 44 -3.82 2.97 14.70
CA ASP A 44 -3.78 1.53 14.41
C ASP A 44 -3.12 1.24 13.04
N ALA A 45 -3.48 2.03 12.02
CA ALA A 45 -2.93 1.88 10.67
C ALA A 45 -1.44 2.24 10.64
N LYS A 46 -1.05 3.34 11.30
CA LYS A 46 0.36 3.75 11.45
C LYS A 46 1.19 2.66 12.12
N GLU A 47 0.72 2.11 13.24
CA GLU A 47 1.49 1.12 13.99
C GLU A 47 1.64 -0.19 13.20
N LYS A 48 0.56 -0.67 12.55
CA LYS A 48 0.64 -1.85 11.68
C LYS A 48 1.61 -1.65 10.53
N PHE A 49 1.56 -0.49 9.89
CA PHE A 49 2.45 -0.18 8.78
C PHE A 49 3.90 0.02 9.24
N LYS A 50 4.10 0.57 10.43
CA LYS A 50 5.43 0.67 11.06
C LYS A 50 6.04 -0.72 11.30
N THR A 51 5.28 -1.69 11.81
CA THR A 51 5.76 -3.08 11.95
C THR A 51 6.17 -3.66 10.59
N ILE A 52 5.40 -3.41 9.53
CA ILE A 52 5.76 -3.85 8.17
C ILE A 52 7.07 -3.22 7.70
N VAL A 53 7.29 -1.93 7.96
CA VAL A 53 8.54 -1.22 7.64
C VAL A 53 9.73 -1.81 8.42
N GLU A 54 9.55 -2.15 9.70
CA GLU A 54 10.57 -2.77 10.54
C GLU A 54 10.91 -4.20 10.08
N ASP A 55 9.91 -4.98 9.70
CA ASP A 55 10.08 -6.31 9.12
C ASP A 55 10.83 -6.24 7.78
N ALA A 56 10.47 -5.27 6.93
CA ALA A 56 11.15 -5.05 5.66
C ALA A 56 12.62 -4.70 5.91
N LYS A 57 12.91 -3.79 6.84
CA LYS A 57 14.27 -3.42 7.24
C LYS A 57 15.08 -4.63 7.70
N THR A 58 14.53 -5.43 8.60
CA THR A 58 15.19 -6.64 9.13
C THR A 58 15.55 -7.63 8.02
N LYS A 59 14.65 -7.83 7.05
CA LYS A 59 14.89 -8.70 5.89
C LYS A 59 15.98 -8.16 4.96
N ILE A 60 16.09 -6.83 4.80
CA ILE A 60 17.14 -6.20 4.00
C ILE A 60 18.50 -6.35 4.67
N GLU A 61 18.56 -6.11 5.98
CA GLU A 61 19.80 -6.22 6.75
C GLU A 61 20.33 -7.65 6.80
N ALA A 62 19.44 -8.65 6.78
CA ALA A 62 19.81 -10.06 6.64
C ALA A 62 20.26 -10.46 5.22
N GLY A 63 20.01 -9.61 4.21
CA GLY A 63 20.41 -9.85 2.83
C GLY A 63 21.90 -9.60 2.58
N GLN A 64 22.49 -10.32 1.63
CA GLN A 64 23.91 -10.17 1.26
C GLN A 64 24.25 -8.80 0.66
N LYS A 65 23.28 -8.09 0.08
CA LYS A 65 23.45 -6.74 -0.47
C LYS A 65 22.70 -5.75 0.40
N LYS A 66 23.45 -4.89 1.09
CA LYS A 66 22.90 -3.74 1.81
C LYS A 66 22.61 -2.63 0.81
N TYR A 67 21.40 -2.08 0.89
CA TYR A 67 20.99 -0.93 0.08
C TYR A 67 20.82 0.26 1.01
N GLU A 68 21.93 0.92 1.32
CA GLU A 68 22.01 1.97 2.34
C GLU A 68 21.00 3.10 2.10
N GLU A 69 20.77 3.48 0.85
CA GLU A 69 19.77 4.49 0.52
C GLU A 69 18.34 4.05 0.88
N VAL A 70 17.97 2.80 0.60
CA VAL A 70 16.63 2.29 0.95
C VAL A 70 16.50 2.11 2.46
N ASN A 71 17.54 1.64 3.15
CA ASN A 71 17.54 1.56 4.61
C ASN A 71 17.36 2.94 5.25
N THR A 72 18.04 3.96 4.72
CA THR A 72 17.90 5.35 5.18
C THR A 72 16.45 5.82 5.01
N LYS A 73 15.83 5.56 3.85
CA LYS A 73 14.42 5.93 3.61
C LYS A 73 13.42 5.15 4.47
N LEU A 74 13.70 3.88 4.77
CA LEU A 74 12.89 3.11 5.72
C LEU A 74 12.99 3.67 7.13
N ASP A 75 14.17 4.12 7.56
CA ASP A 75 14.36 4.78 8.86
C ASP A 75 13.64 6.13 8.94
N GLU A 76 13.76 6.96 7.90
CA GLU A 76 13.02 8.23 7.81
C GLU A 76 11.51 8.00 7.87
N LEU A 77 10.99 7.04 7.11
CA LEU A 77 9.58 6.66 7.13
C LEU A 77 9.15 6.16 8.51
N ARG A 78 9.94 5.30 9.15
CA ARG A 78 9.69 4.82 10.52
C ARG A 78 9.59 5.96 11.52
N VAL A 79 10.48 6.96 11.42
CA VAL A 79 10.42 8.17 12.25
C VAL A 79 9.10 8.90 12.02
N GLN A 80 8.70 9.15 10.78
CA GLN A 80 7.44 9.83 10.50
C GLN A 80 6.22 9.07 11.06
N LEU A 81 6.22 7.73 10.96
CA LEU A 81 5.16 6.88 11.52
C LEU A 81 5.13 6.89 13.05
N ALA A 82 6.27 7.14 13.70
CA ALA A 82 6.37 7.22 15.17
C ALA A 82 6.13 8.64 15.72
N LEU A 83 6.03 9.66 14.88
CA LEU A 83 5.68 11.01 15.33
C LEU A 83 4.27 10.98 15.95
N GLY A 84 4.10 11.73 17.04
CA GLY A 84 3.02 11.63 18.02
C GLY A 84 1.59 11.56 17.46
N LYS A 85 0.62 11.33 18.35
CA LYS A 85 -0.77 11.07 17.93
C LYS A 85 -1.40 12.25 17.18
N ALA A 86 -2.16 11.96 16.13
CA ALA A 86 -2.97 12.96 15.44
C ALA A 86 -4.33 13.14 16.12
N GLU A 87 -4.38 14.01 17.13
CA GLU A 87 -5.60 14.28 17.91
C GLU A 87 -6.55 15.29 17.26
N THR A 88 -6.18 15.89 16.13
CA THR A 88 -7.02 16.81 15.36
C THR A 88 -6.97 16.51 13.87
N LYS A 89 -7.94 17.02 13.11
CA LYS A 89 -7.94 16.92 11.64
C LYS A 89 -6.69 17.58 11.05
N GLU A 90 -6.31 18.73 11.56
CA GLU A 90 -5.14 19.49 11.11
C GLU A 90 -3.85 18.69 11.37
N ALA A 91 -3.74 18.07 12.55
CA ALA A 91 -2.62 17.20 12.88
C ALA A 91 -2.57 15.97 11.96
N PHE A 92 -3.72 15.35 11.68
CA PHE A 92 -3.82 14.25 10.72
C PHE A 92 -3.36 14.67 9.32
N LEU A 93 -3.87 15.78 8.77
CA LEU A 93 -3.50 16.25 7.43
C LEU A 93 -2.01 16.59 7.34
N ALA A 94 -1.46 17.24 8.37
CA ALA A 94 -0.03 17.56 8.42
C ALA A 94 0.85 16.31 8.48
N GLN A 95 0.48 15.30 9.29
CA GLN A 95 1.21 14.04 9.35
C GLN A 95 1.06 13.23 8.07
N LYS A 96 -0.17 13.12 7.53
CA LYS A 96 -0.47 12.47 6.25
C LYS A 96 0.44 13.00 5.16
N LYS A 97 0.57 14.32 5.02
CA LYS A 97 1.46 14.93 4.01
C LYS A 97 2.90 14.44 4.17
N LYS A 98 3.48 14.55 5.38
CA LYS A 98 4.87 14.12 5.64
C LYS A 98 5.09 12.63 5.38
N ILE A 99 4.12 11.80 5.75
CA ILE A 99 4.14 10.36 5.51
C ILE A 99 4.09 10.09 4.00
N LEU A 100 3.20 10.75 3.26
CA LEU A 100 3.10 10.59 1.80
C LEU A 100 4.39 11.03 1.09
N ASP A 101 5.01 12.12 1.53
CA ASP A 101 6.29 12.60 1.01
C ASP A 101 7.39 11.55 1.26
N ALA A 102 7.51 11.01 2.49
CA ALA A 102 8.47 9.97 2.83
C ALA A 102 8.23 8.65 2.06
N LEU A 103 6.97 8.27 1.87
CA LEU A 103 6.59 7.11 1.05
C LEU A 103 7.02 7.30 -0.40
N HIS A 104 6.77 8.48 -0.97
CA HIS A 104 7.16 8.77 -2.35
C HIS A 104 8.68 8.68 -2.53
N GLU A 105 9.46 9.25 -1.62
CA GLU A 105 10.93 9.16 -1.68
C GLU A 105 11.42 7.71 -1.60
N LEU A 106 10.84 6.89 -0.72
CA LEU A 106 11.14 5.46 -0.63
C LEU A 106 10.79 4.73 -1.93
N GLU A 107 9.61 4.98 -2.49
CA GLU A 107 9.19 4.39 -3.76
C GLU A 107 10.12 4.74 -4.90
N VAL A 108 10.54 6.00 -5.02
CA VAL A 108 11.52 6.42 -6.04
C VAL A 108 12.78 5.58 -5.91
N LYS A 109 13.34 5.44 -4.70
CA LYS A 109 14.56 4.64 -4.48
C LYS A 109 14.39 3.15 -4.81
N ILE A 110 13.21 2.59 -4.55
CA ILE A 110 12.88 1.21 -4.90
C ILE A 110 12.73 1.05 -6.42
N LYS A 111 12.02 1.96 -7.09
CA LYS A 111 11.67 1.88 -8.51
C LYS A 111 12.85 2.16 -9.42
N THR A 112 13.79 3.02 -9.02
CA THR A 112 14.97 3.35 -9.83
C THR A 112 16.11 2.31 -9.74
N ASN A 113 15.90 1.20 -9.03
CA ASN A 113 16.92 0.16 -8.86
C ASN A 113 16.36 -1.22 -9.24
N GLU A 114 16.65 -1.66 -10.47
CA GLU A 114 16.10 -2.89 -11.08
C GLU A 114 16.28 -4.16 -10.22
N VAL A 115 17.35 -4.23 -9.43
CA VAL A 115 17.61 -5.38 -8.53
C VAL A 115 16.65 -5.36 -7.34
N LEU A 116 16.31 -4.17 -6.87
CA LEU A 116 15.45 -3.94 -5.71
C LEU A 116 13.97 -4.07 -6.03
N THR A 117 13.60 -3.75 -7.26
CA THR A 117 12.23 -3.71 -7.73
C THR A 117 11.47 -5.00 -7.38
N ARG A 118 12.06 -6.19 -7.60
CA ARG A 118 11.43 -7.49 -7.26
C ARG A 118 11.43 -7.80 -5.77
N PHE A 119 12.51 -7.48 -5.05
CA PHE A 119 12.59 -7.69 -3.61
C PHE A 119 11.56 -6.85 -2.83
N TYR A 120 11.22 -5.68 -3.35
CA TYR A 120 10.27 -4.77 -2.71
C TYR A 120 8.87 -4.81 -3.29
N ALA A 121 8.54 -5.76 -4.16
CA ALA A 121 7.19 -5.91 -4.69
C ALA A 121 6.13 -5.94 -3.59
N PHE A 122 6.36 -6.76 -2.56
CA PHE A 122 5.48 -6.87 -1.41
C PHE A 122 5.44 -5.57 -0.59
N MET A 123 6.57 -4.85 -0.47
CA MET A 123 6.60 -3.55 0.20
C MET A 123 5.78 -2.51 -0.55
N LEU A 124 5.85 -2.48 -1.88
CA LEU A 124 5.07 -1.56 -2.72
C LEU A 124 3.56 -1.82 -2.57
N VAL A 125 3.14 -3.08 -2.51
CA VAL A 125 1.73 -3.42 -2.21
C VAL A 125 1.31 -2.87 -0.84
N GLU A 126 2.17 -2.99 0.17
CA GLU A 126 1.88 -2.47 1.51
C GLU A 126 1.85 -0.94 1.55
N ILE A 127 2.74 -0.27 0.81
CA ILE A 127 2.74 1.19 0.65
C ILE A 127 1.42 1.66 0.02
N GLU A 128 1.01 1.06 -1.10
CA GLU A 128 -0.21 1.45 -1.79
C GLU A 128 -1.45 1.16 -0.93
N LYS A 129 -1.49 0.02 -0.25
CA LYS A 129 -2.55 -0.29 0.72
C LYS A 129 -2.64 0.76 1.81
N PHE A 130 -1.51 1.15 2.42
CA PHE A 130 -1.49 2.15 3.48
C PHE A 130 -1.92 3.54 2.96
N LYS A 131 -1.49 3.95 1.76
CA LYS A 131 -1.98 5.17 1.11
C LYS A 131 -3.50 5.16 0.98
N VAL A 132 -4.10 4.07 0.51
CA VAL A 132 -5.56 3.95 0.41
C VAL A 132 -6.23 4.03 1.79
N GLN A 133 -5.65 3.46 2.85
CA GLN A 133 -6.17 3.62 4.21
C GLN A 133 -6.21 5.09 4.65
N LEU A 134 -5.16 5.86 4.36
CA LEU A 134 -5.13 7.30 4.68
C LEU A 134 -6.18 8.10 3.88
N GLU A 135 -6.43 7.71 2.63
CA GLU A 135 -7.47 8.30 1.79
C GLU A 135 -8.88 7.95 2.28
N ILE A 136 -9.12 6.73 2.78
CA ILE A 136 -10.40 6.31 3.36
C ILE A 136 -10.72 7.12 4.63
N LEU A 137 -9.70 7.44 5.44
CA LEU A 137 -9.88 8.17 6.70
C LEU A 137 -10.13 9.67 6.50
N GLU A 138 -9.45 10.31 5.53
CA GLU A 138 -9.52 11.76 5.31
C GLU A 138 -10.95 12.34 5.23
N PRO A 139 -11.85 11.85 4.36
CA PRO A 139 -13.19 12.41 4.24
C PRO A 139 -14.04 12.17 5.49
N LYS A 140 -13.68 11.22 6.36
CA LYS A 140 -14.42 10.91 7.60
C LYS A 140 -14.18 11.92 8.71
N PHE A 141 -13.11 12.71 8.61
CA PHE A 141 -12.93 13.88 9.49
C PHE A 141 -13.98 14.96 9.22
N ASP A 142 -14.47 15.07 7.99
CA ASP A 142 -15.58 15.93 7.60
C ASP A 142 -16.91 15.20 7.81
N LYS A 143 -17.88 15.84 8.49
CA LYS A 143 -19.15 15.19 8.84
C LYS A 143 -19.88 14.72 7.57
N GLY A 144 -20.00 13.41 7.38
CA GLY A 144 -21.17 12.79 6.76
C GLY A 144 -21.24 12.73 5.24
N LYS A 145 -20.15 12.41 4.52
CA LYS A 145 -20.35 11.81 3.18
C LYS A 145 -20.61 10.32 3.37
N GLU A 146 -21.87 9.94 3.18
CA GLU A 146 -22.29 8.55 3.07
C GLU A 146 -21.59 7.96 1.82
N TYR A 147 -20.60 7.10 2.04
CA TYR A 147 -19.96 6.40 0.94
C TYR A 147 -20.90 5.29 0.45
N ALA A 148 -21.28 5.35 -0.83
CA ALA A 148 -22.20 4.38 -1.40
C ALA A 148 -21.57 2.98 -1.42
N LYS A 149 -22.16 2.06 -0.65
CA LYS A 149 -21.75 0.63 -0.57
C LYS A 149 -21.65 -0.04 -1.95
N THR A 150 -22.45 0.43 -2.92
CA THR A 150 -22.43 -0.03 -4.32
C THR A 150 -21.15 0.31 -5.07
N SER A 151 -20.48 1.42 -4.73
CA SER A 151 -19.23 1.84 -5.37
C SER A 151 -18.06 0.96 -4.90
N PHE A 152 -18.14 0.45 -3.67
CA PHE A 152 -17.18 -0.51 -3.13
C PHE A 152 -17.21 -1.86 -3.87
N GLU A 153 -18.38 -2.50 -3.99
CA GLU A 153 -18.49 -3.83 -4.63
C GLU A 153 -18.02 -3.79 -6.09
N LYS A 154 -18.30 -2.69 -6.78
CA LYS A 154 -17.79 -2.42 -8.13
C LYS A 154 -16.27 -2.28 -8.14
N GLY A 155 -15.70 -1.49 -7.23
CA GLY A 155 -14.25 -1.31 -7.11
C GLY A 155 -13.48 -2.60 -6.84
N LYS A 156 -14.02 -3.43 -5.93
CA LYS A 156 -13.47 -4.74 -5.64
C LYS A 156 -13.47 -5.64 -6.86
N LYS A 157 -14.59 -5.69 -7.59
CA LYS A 157 -14.70 -6.46 -8.82
C LYS A 157 -13.69 -5.98 -9.88
N GLU A 158 -13.57 -4.68 -10.08
CA GLU A 158 -12.60 -4.09 -11.02
C GLU A 158 -11.15 -4.42 -10.63
N PHE A 159 -10.83 -4.43 -9.34
CA PHE A 159 -9.52 -4.80 -8.83
C PHE A 159 -9.23 -6.30 -8.97
N ASP A 160 -10.21 -7.16 -8.71
CA ASP A 160 -10.08 -8.60 -8.93
C ASP A 160 -9.89 -8.93 -10.42
N GLU A 161 -10.68 -8.29 -11.30
CA GLU A 161 -10.52 -8.42 -12.76
C GLU A 161 -9.14 -7.93 -13.23
N PHE A 162 -8.63 -6.86 -12.61
CA PHE A 162 -7.28 -6.38 -12.86
C PHE A 162 -6.23 -7.41 -12.42
N ILE A 163 -6.34 -7.99 -11.22
CA ILE A 163 -5.40 -9.01 -10.73
C ILE A 163 -5.41 -10.23 -11.65
N ASP A 164 -6.57 -10.64 -12.15
CA ASP A 164 -6.68 -11.77 -13.08
C ASP A 164 -5.99 -11.46 -14.42
N LYS A 165 -6.18 -10.24 -14.97
CA LYS A 165 -5.45 -9.78 -16.16
C LYS A 165 -3.95 -9.71 -15.92
N LEU A 166 -3.54 -9.25 -14.74
CA LEU A 166 -2.14 -9.14 -14.33
C LEU A 166 -1.49 -10.52 -14.27
N ASN A 167 -2.14 -11.52 -13.66
CA ASN A 167 -1.66 -12.90 -13.63
C ASN A 167 -1.46 -13.49 -15.03
N ILE A 168 -2.41 -13.24 -15.93
CA ILE A 168 -2.30 -13.70 -17.33
C ILE A 168 -1.13 -13.03 -18.04
N LYS A 169 -0.88 -11.73 -17.79
CA LYS A 169 0.25 -10.99 -18.36
C LYS A 169 1.59 -11.50 -17.80
N LEU A 170 1.74 -11.56 -16.48
CA LEU A 170 2.99 -11.96 -15.80
C LEU A 170 3.33 -13.44 -15.97
N GLY A 171 2.32 -14.29 -16.21
CA GLY A 171 2.53 -15.68 -16.60
C GLY A 171 3.28 -15.83 -17.93
N LYS A 172 3.32 -14.77 -18.76
CA LYS A 172 4.08 -14.72 -20.03
C LYS A 172 5.51 -14.23 -19.80
N LYS A 173 6.29 -14.94 -18.96
CA LYS A 173 7.77 -15.05 -18.81
C LYS A 173 8.75 -13.98 -19.38
N GLU A 174 8.38 -12.73 -19.59
CA GLU A 174 9.29 -11.69 -20.10
C GLU A 174 9.76 -10.75 -18.98
N GLU A 175 11.05 -10.43 -18.98
CA GLU A 175 11.71 -9.70 -17.90
C GLU A 175 11.33 -8.20 -17.86
N SER A 176 10.98 -7.63 -19.01
CA SER A 176 10.46 -6.26 -19.19
C SER A 176 9.07 -6.04 -18.58
N GLN A 177 8.33 -7.10 -18.24
CA GLN A 177 7.01 -6.99 -17.65
C GLN A 177 7.04 -6.44 -16.22
N TRP A 178 8.21 -6.46 -15.57
CA TRP A 178 8.36 -6.02 -14.20
C TRP A 178 8.26 -4.50 -14.02
N ASP A 179 8.76 -3.73 -14.98
CA ASP A 179 8.64 -2.27 -14.94
C ASP A 179 7.21 -1.83 -15.22
N HIS A 180 6.51 -2.56 -16.09
CA HIS A 180 5.07 -2.39 -16.29
C HIS A 180 4.28 -2.77 -15.04
N PHE A 181 4.66 -3.85 -14.37
CA PHE A 181 3.98 -4.35 -13.18
C PHE A 181 3.84 -3.32 -12.06
N GLN A 182 4.87 -2.53 -11.78
CA GLN A 182 4.80 -1.53 -10.72
C GLN A 182 3.81 -0.41 -11.02
N ASN A 183 3.81 0.06 -12.27
CA ASN A 183 2.86 1.07 -12.72
C ASN A 183 1.44 0.50 -12.72
N GLU A 184 1.30 -0.76 -13.16
CA GLU A 184 0.04 -1.49 -13.15
C GLU A 184 -0.49 -1.67 -11.71
N ILE A 185 0.34 -1.98 -10.70
CA ILE A 185 -0.08 -1.99 -9.28
C ILE A 185 -0.59 -0.62 -8.84
N SER A 186 0.20 0.44 -9.04
CA SER A 186 -0.20 1.79 -8.62
C SER A 186 -1.51 2.21 -9.32
N GLU A 187 -1.68 1.84 -10.59
CA GLU A 187 -2.91 2.05 -11.36
C GLU A 187 -4.08 1.26 -10.78
N ALA A 188 -3.88 0.00 -10.39
CA ALA A 188 -4.92 -0.83 -9.76
C ALA A 188 -5.37 -0.27 -8.42
N PHE A 189 -4.43 0.13 -7.56
CA PHE A 189 -4.78 0.80 -6.31
C PHE A 189 -5.40 2.17 -6.54
N SER A 190 -5.10 2.86 -7.65
CA SER A 190 -5.80 4.08 -8.07
C SER A 190 -7.24 3.81 -8.51
N HIS A 191 -7.49 2.76 -9.30
CA HIS A 191 -8.85 2.32 -9.66
C HIS A 191 -9.64 1.89 -8.44
N PHE A 192 -9.03 1.06 -7.60
CA PHE A 192 -9.55 0.65 -6.32
C PHE A 192 -9.90 1.91 -5.52
N LYS A 193 -8.94 2.80 -5.24
CA LYS A 193 -9.13 4.11 -4.58
C LYS A 193 -10.31 4.89 -5.15
N ASN A 194 -10.39 5.04 -6.46
CA ASN A 194 -11.45 5.83 -7.10
C ASN A 194 -12.83 5.25 -6.79
N ALA A 195 -12.95 3.92 -6.71
CA ALA A 195 -14.17 3.27 -6.27
C ALA A 195 -14.46 3.46 -4.76
N PHE A 196 -13.43 3.70 -3.92
CA PHE A 196 -13.60 4.12 -2.51
C PHE A 196 -13.88 5.60 -2.34
N SER A 197 -13.51 6.45 -3.30
CA SER A 197 -13.45 7.90 -3.11
C SER A 197 -14.61 8.64 -3.78
N LYS A 198 -15.29 8.01 -4.74
CA LYS A 198 -16.40 8.62 -5.49
C LYS A 198 -17.72 7.89 -5.17
N PRO A 199 -18.78 8.61 -4.77
CA PRO A 199 -20.13 8.04 -4.66
C PRO A 199 -20.64 7.56 -6.01
#